data_AF-A0A1B9YBS5-F1
#
_entry.id   AF-A0A1B9YBS5-F1
#
_cell.length_a   1.000
_cell.length_b   1.000
_cell.length_c   1.000
_cell.angle_alpha   90.00
_cell.angle_beta   90.00
_cell.angle_gamma   90.00
#
_symmetry.space_group_name_H-M   'P 1'
#
loop_
_entity.id
_entity.type
_entity.pdbx_description
1 polymer ?
#
loop_
_entity_poly.entity_id
_entity_poly.type
_entity_poly.pdbx_seq_one_letter_code
_entity_poly.pdbx_strand_id
1 'polypeptide(L)'
;MKNIILLISMILLQLFAGNHKVDVWKTITIAPNGSIDIDKVKAPVTLEIKNLSDEKINLVSDIKIPAEISGKSELRYRLPKKSSLKLENKNATSVSIYLHYYSSKSIFINNKELR
;
A
#
# COMPACT_ATOMS: atom_id res chain seq x y z
N MET A 1 -8.09 -45.87 -14.44
CA MET A 1 -6.82 -45.14 -14.65
C MET A 1 -7.01 -43.68 -15.07
N LYS A 2 -7.93 -43.33 -16.00
CA LYS A 2 -8.19 -41.93 -16.38
C LYS A 2 -8.57 -40.99 -15.23
N ASN A 3 -9.43 -41.44 -14.30
CA ASN A 3 -9.89 -40.59 -13.18
C ASN A 3 -8.78 -40.28 -12.15
N ILE A 4 -7.78 -41.16 -12.02
CA ILE A 4 -6.65 -40.97 -11.10
C ILE A 4 -5.70 -39.89 -11.64
N ILE A 5 -5.45 -39.90 -12.96
CA ILE A 5 -4.62 -38.90 -13.63
C ILE A 5 -5.26 -37.50 -13.51
N LEU A 6 -6.58 -37.41 -13.62
CA LEU A 6 -7.34 -36.16 -13.47
C LEU A 6 -7.27 -35.61 -12.04
N LEU A 7 -7.33 -36.48 -11.03
CA LEU A 7 -7.25 -36.08 -9.62
C LEU A 7 -5.83 -35.58 -9.27
N ILE A 8 -4.81 -36.26 -9.78
CA ILE A 8 -3.41 -35.88 -9.59
C ILE A 8 -3.10 -34.54 -10.28
N SER A 9 -3.60 -34.31 -11.49
CA SER A 9 -3.39 -33.03 -12.19
C SER A 9 -4.08 -31.85 -11.47
N MET A 10 -5.25 -32.09 -10.88
CA MET A 10 -5.98 -31.09 -10.10
C MET A 10 -5.29 -30.73 -8.77
N ILE A 11 -4.64 -31.71 -8.11
CA ILE A 11 -3.83 -31.47 -6.90
C ILE A 11 -2.54 -30.72 -7.25
N LEU A 12 -1.87 -31.06 -8.36
CA LEU A 12 -0.67 -30.34 -8.82
C LEU A 12 -0.99 -28.87 -9.12
N LEU A 13 -2.13 -28.57 -9.76
CA LEU A 13 -2.54 -27.18 -10.05
C LEU A 13 -2.74 -26.34 -8.79
N GLN A 14 -3.19 -26.93 -7.68
CA GLN A 14 -3.33 -26.23 -6.39
C GLN A 14 -1.97 -25.93 -5.72
N LEU A 15 -0.94 -26.74 -5.99
CA LEU A 15 0.43 -26.49 -5.50
C LEU A 15 1.13 -25.34 -6.25
N PHE A 16 0.74 -25.09 -7.50
CA PHE A 16 1.24 -23.96 -8.31
C PHE A 16 0.38 -22.69 -8.22
N ALA A 17 -0.72 -22.71 -7.45
CA ALA A 17 -1.40 -21.48 -7.02
C ALA A 17 -0.54 -20.78 -5.95
N GLY A 18 0.68 -20.43 -6.34
CA GLY A 18 1.69 -19.84 -5.49
C GLY A 18 1.16 -18.56 -4.86
N ASN A 19 1.66 -18.28 -3.66
CA ASN A 19 1.47 -17.00 -2.99
C ASN A 19 2.05 -15.89 -3.87
N HIS A 20 1.27 -15.37 -4.82
CA HIS A 20 1.64 -14.21 -5.61
C HIS A 20 1.84 -13.04 -4.66
N LYS A 21 3.11 -12.73 -4.39
CA LYS A 21 3.51 -11.62 -3.56
C LYS A 21 3.73 -10.43 -4.47
N VAL A 22 3.05 -9.34 -4.16
CA VAL A 22 3.26 -8.03 -4.77
C VAL A 22 4.26 -7.30 -3.89
N ASP A 23 5.38 -6.92 -4.47
CA ASP A 23 6.46 -6.14 -3.86
C ASP A 23 6.77 -5.00 -4.82
N VAL A 24 6.49 -3.76 -4.39
CA VAL A 24 6.52 -2.59 -5.26
C VAL A 24 7.15 -1.42 -4.55
N TRP A 25 8.02 -0.72 -5.28
CA TRP A 25 8.75 0.45 -4.85
C TRP A 25 8.40 1.61 -5.77
N LYS A 26 7.99 2.75 -5.21
CA LYS A 26 7.59 3.92 -5.98
C LYS A 26 7.85 5.21 -5.23
N THR A 27 8.48 6.17 -5.89
CA THR A 27 8.52 7.56 -5.43
C THR A 27 7.27 8.28 -5.92
N ILE A 28 6.59 9.00 -5.03
CA ILE A 28 5.38 9.76 -5.37
C ILE A 28 5.53 11.17 -4.82
N THR A 29 5.24 12.15 -5.66
CA THR A 29 5.14 13.56 -5.26
C THR A 29 3.68 13.92 -5.10
N ILE A 30 3.34 14.51 -3.97
CA ILE A 30 1.99 14.96 -3.62
C ILE A 30 2.00 16.47 -3.68
N ALA A 31 1.23 17.04 -4.61
CA ALA A 31 1.07 18.49 -4.74
C ALA A 31 0.54 19.12 -3.43
N PRO A 32 0.72 20.44 -3.23
CA PRO A 32 0.09 21.16 -2.12
C PRO A 32 -1.41 20.91 -2.08
N ASN A 33 -1.97 20.66 -0.90
CA ASN A 33 -3.37 20.26 -0.68
C ASN A 33 -3.80 18.97 -1.40
N GLY A 34 -2.89 18.25 -2.06
CA GLY A 34 -3.15 16.99 -2.74
C GLY A 34 -3.19 15.79 -1.79
N SER A 35 -3.58 14.63 -2.32
CA SER A 35 -3.59 13.40 -1.55
C SER A 35 -3.33 12.14 -2.38
N ILE A 36 -2.88 11.10 -1.69
CA ILE A 36 -2.82 9.73 -2.22
C ILE A 36 -3.73 8.87 -1.36
N ASP A 37 -4.60 8.12 -2.01
CA ASP A 37 -5.48 7.14 -1.38
C ASP A 37 -4.96 5.73 -1.65
N ILE A 38 -4.71 4.97 -0.60
CA ILE A 38 -4.62 3.52 -0.62
C ILE A 38 -6.01 2.98 -0.30
N ASP A 39 -6.68 2.45 -1.31
CA ASP A 39 -8.03 1.90 -1.18
C ASP A 39 -8.07 0.71 -0.22
N LYS A 40 -9.28 0.31 0.18
CA LYS A 40 -9.49 -0.83 1.09
C LYS A 40 -8.79 -2.09 0.58
N VAL A 41 -7.80 -2.55 1.34
CA VAL A 41 -6.92 -3.63 0.91
C VAL A 41 -7.58 -5.00 1.04
N LYS A 42 -7.37 -5.87 0.04
CA LYS A 42 -7.98 -7.21 -0.04
C LYS A 42 -7.28 -8.26 0.83
N ALA A 43 -6.07 -7.98 1.28
CA ALA A 43 -5.26 -8.75 2.21
C ALA A 43 -4.41 -7.78 3.05
N PRO A 44 -3.85 -8.19 4.20
CA PRO A 44 -2.91 -7.34 4.93
C PRO A 44 -1.73 -6.91 4.07
N VAL A 45 -1.26 -5.68 4.27
CA VAL A 45 -0.19 -5.06 3.49
C VAL A 45 0.85 -4.50 4.46
N THR A 46 2.11 -4.82 4.24
CA THR A 46 3.22 -4.11 4.90
C THR A 46 3.55 -2.88 4.07
N LEU A 47 3.47 -1.71 4.69
CA LEU A 47 3.80 -0.42 4.09
C LEU A 47 5.08 0.10 4.73
N GLU A 48 6.02 0.57 3.91
CA GLU A 48 7.15 1.38 4.36
C GLU A 48 7.08 2.70 3.60
N ILE A 49 6.90 3.78 4.35
CA ILE A 49 6.64 5.11 3.82
C ILE A 49 7.72 6.02 4.35
N LYS A 50 8.64 6.43 3.48
CA LYS A 50 9.71 7.37 3.82
C LYS A 50 9.39 8.75 3.27
N ASN A 51 9.31 9.73 4.15
CA ASN A 51 9.16 11.12 3.77
C ASN A 51 10.52 11.67 3.34
N LEU A 52 10.62 12.13 2.09
CA LEU A 52 11.85 12.69 1.52
C LEU A 52 11.90 14.22 1.64
N SER A 53 10.79 14.85 2.03
CA SER A 53 10.67 16.29 2.25
C SER A 53 10.92 16.67 3.72
N ASP A 54 11.08 17.96 3.99
CA ASP A 54 11.24 18.50 5.35
C ASP A 54 9.89 18.73 6.03
N GLU A 55 8.84 18.89 5.23
CA GLU A 55 7.47 19.03 5.67
C GLU A 55 6.87 17.67 6.06
N LYS A 56 5.97 17.69 7.05
CA LYS A 56 5.25 16.49 7.48
C LYS A 56 4.12 16.12 6.51
N ILE A 57 3.68 14.88 6.57
CA ILE A 57 2.51 14.40 5.84
C ILE A 57 1.47 13.83 6.80
N ASN A 58 0.22 14.19 6.60
CA ASN A 58 -0.88 13.73 7.44
C ASN A 58 -1.37 12.35 6.99
N LEU A 59 -1.72 11.51 7.95
CA LEU A 59 -2.28 10.19 7.72
C LEU A 59 -3.73 10.14 8.20
N VAL A 60 -4.61 9.64 7.35
CA VAL A 60 -6.03 9.45 7.65
C VAL A 60 -6.39 8.00 7.34
N SER A 61 -6.95 7.30 8.32
CA SER A 61 -7.33 5.90 8.20
C SER A 61 -8.57 5.60 9.03
N ASP A 62 -9.25 4.52 8.70
CA ASP A 62 -10.39 3.98 9.45
C ASP A 62 -9.96 3.21 10.71
N ILE A 63 -8.64 3.04 10.91
CA ILE A 63 -8.07 2.36 12.06
C ILE A 63 -7.07 3.25 12.79
N LYS A 64 -6.71 2.85 14.02
CA LYS A 64 -5.75 3.58 14.84
C LYS A 64 -4.34 3.46 14.27
N ILE A 65 -3.81 4.57 13.80
CA ILE A 65 -2.44 4.75 13.28
C ILE A 65 -1.86 6.08 13.78
N PRO A 66 -0.54 6.31 13.65
CA PRO A 66 0.03 7.64 13.82
C PRO A 66 -0.69 8.65 12.92
N ALA A 67 -0.90 9.87 13.43
CA ALA A 67 -1.63 10.91 12.70
C ALA A 67 -0.80 11.55 11.56
N GLU A 68 0.53 11.40 11.60
CA GLU A 68 1.44 12.03 10.66
C GLU A 68 2.78 11.29 10.54
N ILE A 69 3.51 11.55 9.46
CA ILE A 69 4.91 11.19 9.26
C ILE A 69 5.70 12.49 9.17
N SER A 70 6.61 12.73 10.11
CA SER A 70 7.45 13.92 10.14
C SER A 70 8.36 14.02 8.91
N GLY A 71 8.86 15.22 8.62
CA GLY A 71 9.87 15.42 7.58
C GLY A 71 11.10 14.54 7.79
N LYS A 72 11.68 14.06 6.69
CA LYS A 72 12.88 13.19 6.67
C LYS A 72 12.79 11.92 7.52
N SER A 73 11.57 11.49 7.87
CA SER A 73 11.32 10.31 8.72
C SER A 73 10.68 9.17 7.93
N GLU A 74 10.57 8.01 8.56
CA GLU A 74 9.97 6.81 7.99
C GLU A 74 8.89 6.25 8.89
N LEU A 75 7.81 5.75 8.29
CA LEU A 75 6.80 4.93 8.93
C LEU A 75 6.78 3.55 8.31
N ARG A 76 6.95 2.53 9.17
CA ARG A 76 6.67 1.13 8.82
C ARG A 76 5.40 0.69 9.52
N TYR A 77 4.41 0.25 8.74
CA TYR A 77 3.11 -0.14 9.29
C TYR A 77 2.49 -1.30 8.53
N ARG A 78 1.83 -2.21 9.27
CA ARG A 78 1.07 -3.30 8.67
C ARG A 78 -0.40 -2.93 8.60
N LEU A 79 -0.85 -2.50 7.43
CA LEU A 79 -2.24 -2.18 7.15
C LEU A 79 -3.07 -3.49 7.12
N PRO A 80 -4.04 -3.67 8.04
CA PRO A 80 -4.93 -4.84 8.09
C PRO A 80 -5.79 -5.00 6.84
N LYS A 81 -6.43 -6.17 6.70
CA LYS A 81 -7.42 -6.39 5.64
C LYS A 81 -8.62 -5.47 5.84
N LYS A 82 -9.21 -4.97 4.73
CA LYS A 82 -10.39 -4.08 4.68
C LYS A 82 -10.18 -2.66 5.19
N SER A 83 -9.00 -2.30 5.68
CA SER A 83 -8.67 -0.91 6.02
C SER A 83 -8.11 -0.16 4.82
N SER A 84 -8.17 1.16 4.90
CA SER A 84 -7.65 2.11 3.91
C SER A 84 -6.66 3.07 4.56
N LEU A 85 -5.79 3.68 3.77
CA LEU A 85 -4.89 4.72 4.23
C LEU A 85 -4.86 5.86 3.24
N LYS A 86 -5.09 7.08 3.70
CA LYS A 86 -4.94 8.29 2.92
C LYS A 86 -3.76 9.09 3.46
N LEU A 87 -2.93 9.56 2.55
CA LEU A 87 -1.81 10.46 2.81
C LEU A 87 -2.18 11.84 2.27
N GLU A 88 -2.30 12.82 3.15
CA GLU A 88 -2.71 14.18 2.81
C GLU A 88 -1.54 15.15 2.95
N ASN A 89 -1.22 15.87 1.87
CA ASN A 89 -0.28 16.97 1.94
C ASN A 89 -1.05 18.26 2.26
N LYS A 90 -1.03 18.71 3.52
CA LYS A 90 -1.65 19.97 3.96
C LYS A 90 -0.69 21.17 3.94
N ASN A 91 0.49 20.99 3.36
CA ASN A 91 1.51 22.04 3.29
C ASN A 91 1.32 22.88 2.02
N ALA A 92 1.95 24.06 2.01
CA ALA A 92 1.98 24.95 0.85
C ALA A 92 2.94 24.47 -0.26
N THR A 93 3.81 23.49 0.05
CA THR A 93 4.82 22.92 -0.82
C THR A 93 4.52 21.46 -1.12
N SER A 94 5.04 20.95 -2.23
CA SER A 94 4.90 19.53 -2.59
C SER A 94 5.70 18.64 -1.64
N VAL A 95 5.11 17.52 -1.22
CA VAL A 95 5.78 16.51 -0.40
C VAL A 95 6.13 15.31 -1.26
N SER A 96 7.40 14.90 -1.26
CA SER A 96 7.86 13.69 -1.93
C SER A 96 7.99 12.56 -0.93
N ILE A 97 7.37 11.43 -1.22
CA ILE A 97 7.47 10.21 -0.43
C ILE A 97 8.04 9.08 -1.27
N TYR A 98 8.74 8.18 -0.60
CA TYR A 98 9.03 6.86 -1.10
C TYR A 98 8.07 5.87 -0.47
N LEU A 99 7.30 5.17 -1.30
CA LEU A 99 6.36 4.15 -0.89
C LEU A 99 6.88 2.79 -1.34
N HIS A 100 7.14 1.95 -0.36
CA HIS A 100 7.33 0.52 -0.54
C HIS A 100 6.11 -0.20 0.02
N TYR A 101 5.59 -1.19 -0.69
CA TYR A 101 4.58 -2.06 -0.14
C TYR A 101 4.75 -3.52 -0.55
N TYR A 102 4.34 -4.39 0.38
CA TYR A 102 4.36 -5.82 0.22
C TYR A 102 3.02 -6.44 0.64
N SER A 103 2.42 -7.27 -0.23
CA SER A 103 1.17 -7.98 0.07
C SER A 103 1.02 -9.27 -0.74
N SER A 104 0.16 -10.18 -0.29
CA SER A 104 -0.24 -11.37 -1.06
C SER A 104 -1.32 -11.10 -2.11
N LYS A 105 -1.80 -9.86 -2.22
CA LYS A 105 -2.76 -9.41 -3.25
C LYS A 105 -2.38 -8.02 -3.73
N SER A 106 -2.75 -7.70 -4.97
CA SER A 106 -2.60 -6.33 -5.48
C SER A 106 -3.41 -5.34 -4.65
N ILE A 107 -2.90 -4.11 -4.57
CA ILE A 107 -3.53 -2.96 -3.94
C ILE A 107 -3.77 -1.89 -4.98
N PHE A 108 -4.76 -1.02 -4.74
CA PHE A 108 -5.05 0.12 -5.60
C PHE A 108 -4.58 1.39 -4.89
N ILE A 109 -3.79 2.18 -5.60
CA ILE A 109 -3.27 3.46 -5.13
C ILE A 109 -3.74 4.52 -6.12
N ASN A 110 -4.56 5.45 -5.64
CA ASN A 110 -5.11 6.53 -6.43
C ASN A 110 -4.45 7.85 -6.05
N ASN A 111 -3.93 8.58 -7.03
CA ASN A 111 -3.49 9.96 -6.84
C ASN A 111 -4.69 10.87 -7.09
N LYS A 112 -5.30 11.39 -6.03
CA LYS A 112 -6.35 12.40 -6.16
C LYS A 112 -5.73 13.77 -5.92
N GLU A 113 -5.54 14.50 -7.01
CA GLU A 113 -5.39 15.95 -6.94
C GLU A 113 -6.73 16.51 -6.45
N LEU A 114 -6.74 17.06 -5.23
CA LEU A 114 -7.88 17.84 -4.76
C LEU A 114 -7.82 19.15 -5.56
N ARG A 115 -8.74 19.30 -6.51
CA ARG A 115 -8.97 20.54 -7.27
C ARG A 115 -9.56 21.62 -6.38
#